data_AF-A0A0Q7ZEA5-F1
#
_entry.id   AF-A0A0Q7ZEA5-F1
#
_cell.length_a   1.000
_cell.length_b   1.000
_cell.length_c   1.000
_cell.angle_alpha   90.00
_cell.angle_beta   90.00
_cell.angle_gamma   90.00
#
_symmetry.space_group_name_H-M   'P 1'
#
loop_
_entity.id
_entity.type
_entity.pdbx_description
1 polymer ?
#
loop_
_entity_poly.entity_id
_entity_poly.type
_entity_poly.pdbx_seq_one_letter_code
_entity_poly.pdbx_strand_id
1 'polypeptide(L)' 'MTPVLISALVAAGFVSLSLWGLRNVEELVPERPSMARRDKELRSLKRGARSCFLIGLLFATWAVVLAVNLVLDSR' A
#
# COMPACT_ATOMS: atom_id res chain seq x y z
N MET A 1 -19.16 -5.70 -10.89
CA MET A 1 -17.92 -4.90 -10.88
C MET A 1 -16.89 -5.60 -11.75
N THR A 2 -16.21 -4.88 -12.64
CA THR A 2 -15.19 -5.48 -13.52
C THR A 2 -13.90 -5.78 -12.74
N PRO A 3 -13.12 -6.81 -13.12
CA PRO A 3 -11.87 -7.15 -12.45
C PRO A 3 -10.87 -5.99 -12.43
N VAL A 4 -10.85 -5.17 -13.50
CA VAL A 4 -10.06 -3.92 -13.57
C VAL A 4 -10.41 -2.97 -12.43
N LEU A 5 -11.71 -2.72 -12.19
CA LEU A 5 -12.18 -1.84 -11.11
C LEU A 5 -11.83 -2.39 -9.73
N ILE A 6 -11.97 -3.70 -9.52
CA ILE A 6 -11.62 -4.35 -8.25
C ILE A 6 -10.12 -4.18 -7.98
N SER A 7 -9.26 -4.52 -8.95
CA SER A 7 -7.81 -4.38 -8.80
C SER A 7 -7.39 -2.92 -8.58
N ALA A 8 -8.00 -1.96 -9.28
CA ALA A 8 -7.73 -0.54 -9.11
C ALA A 8 -8.12 -0.03 -7.72
N LEU A 9 -9.27 -0.44 -7.19
CA LEU A 9 -9.72 -0.06 -5.83
C LEU A 9 -8.82 -0.66 -4.76
N VAL A 10 -8.45 -1.93 -4.90
CA VAL A 10 -7.51 -2.60 -3.98
C VAL A 10 -6.15 -1.89 -4.01
N ALA A 11 -5.62 -1.59 -5.19
CA ALA A 11 -4.38 -0.85 -5.36
C ALA A 11 -4.44 0.52 -4.66
N ALA A 12 -5.51 1.30 -4.92
CA ALA A 12 -5.73 2.60 -4.31
C ALA A 12 -5.76 2.48 -2.78
N GLY A 13 -6.50 1.51 -2.24
CA GLY A 13 -6.58 1.27 -0.79
C GLY A 13 -5.22 0.99 -0.15
N PHE A 14 -4.43 0.07 -0.72
CA PHE A 14 -3.11 -0.25 -0.19
C PHE A 14 -2.10 0.90 -0.32
N VAL A 15 -2.13 1.65 -1.42
CA VAL A 15 -1.27 2.82 -1.61
C VAL A 15 -1.64 3.93 -0.63
N SER A 16 -2.92 4.24 -0.49
CA SER A 16 -3.42 5.23 0.47
C SER A 16 -3.06 4.84 1.90
N LEU A 17 -3.26 3.58 2.29
CA LEU A 17 -2.88 3.08 3.62
C LEU A 17 -1.37 3.18 3.86
N SER A 18 -0.55 2.85 2.86
CA SER A 18 0.90 3.00 2.96
C SER A 18 1.31 4.47 3.17
N LEU A 19 0.80 5.38 2.35
CA LEU A 19 1.13 6.80 2.43
C LEU A 19 0.67 7.41 3.75
N TRP A 20 -0.53 7.04 4.20
CA TRP A 20 -1.07 7.45 5.49
C TRP A 20 -0.25 6.89 6.66
N GLY A 21 0.09 5.59 6.63
CA GLY A 21 0.89 4.95 7.68
C GLY A 21 2.32 5.48 7.78
N LEU A 22 2.92 5.90 6.66
CA LEU A 22 4.22 6.57 6.67
C LEU A 22 4.15 8.00 7.24
N ARG A 23 3.06 8.73 6.99
CA ARG A 23 2.87 10.10 7.50
C ARG A 23 2.55 10.14 8.99
N ASN A 24 1.73 9.22 9.48
CA ASN A 24 1.28 9.21 10.87
C ASN A 24 2.11 8.27 11.77
N VAL A 25 3.23 7.75 11.26
CA VAL A 25 4.03 6.72 11.94
C VAL A 25 4.47 7.13 13.35
N GLU A 26 4.70 8.42 13.56
CA GLU A 26 5.13 8.99 14.84
C GLU A 26 3.98 9.12 15.85
N GLU A 27 2.75 9.29 15.37
CA GLU A 27 1.53 9.32 16.19
C GLU A 27 1.07 7.90 16.54
N LEU A 28 1.27 6.92 15.66
CA LEU A 28 0.91 5.51 15.90
C LEU A 28 1.83 4.82 16.91
N VAL A 29 3.06 5.30 17.12
CA VAL A 29 4.01 4.71 18.08
C VAL A 29 4.05 5.57 19.35
N PRO A 30 3.38 5.14 20.44
CA PRO A 30 3.32 5.92 21.67
C PRO A 30 4.72 6.14 22.26
N GLU A 31 4.90 7.26 22.96
CA GLU A 31 6.14 7.54 23.68
C GLU A 31 6.37 6.48 24.75
N ARG A 32 7.38 5.63 24.52
CA ARG A 32 7.80 4.61 25.48
C ARG A 32 9.08 5.04 26.19
N PRO A 33 9.25 4.68 27.47
CA PRO A 33 10.42 5.06 28.26
C PRO A 33 11.75 4.54 27.71
N SER A 34 11.74 3.50 26.87
CA SER A 34 12.95 2.99 26.20
C SER A 34 13.01 3.42 24.72
N MET A 35 13.91 4.35 24.40
CA MET A 35 14.16 4.84 23.03
C MET A 35 14.50 3.69 22.05
N ALA A 36 15.27 2.70 22.50
CA ALA A 36 15.67 1.56 21.67
C ALA A 36 14.48 0.67 21.21
N ARG A 37 13.43 0.51 22.03
CA ARG A 37 12.20 -0.20 21.61
C ARG A 37 11.37 0.65 20.66
N ARG A 38 11.26 1.96 20.91
CA ARG A 38 10.53 2.90 20.05
C ARG A 38 11.10 2.89 18.63
N ASP A 39 12.42 2.96 18.49
CA ASP A 39 13.09 2.91 17.19
C ASP A 39 12.84 1.59 16.44
N LYS A 40 12.80 0.47 17.17
CA LYS A 40 12.52 -0.84 16.59
C LYS A 40 11.09 -0.92 16.06
N GLU A 41 10.12 -0.38 16.78
CA GLU A 41 8.72 -0.33 16.37
C GLU A 41 8.50 0.61 15.19
N LEU A 42 9.11 1.80 15.20
CA LEU A 42 9.08 2.71 14.06
C LEU A 42 9.64 2.07 12.78
N ARG A 43 10.75 1.34 12.89
CA ARG A 43 11.31 0.58 11.76
C ARG A 43 10.38 -0.54 11.29
N SER A 44 9.72 -1.22 12.22
CA SER A 44 8.74 -2.27 11.88
C SER A 44 7.52 -1.69 11.16
N LEU A 45 6.96 -0.59 11.65
CA LEU A 45 5.82 0.11 11.02
C LEU A 45 6.19 0.62 9.62
N LYS A 46 7.35 1.26 9.48
CA LYS A 46 7.87 1.72 8.17
C LYS A 46 8.04 0.56 7.19
N ARG A 47 8.50 -0.61 7.67
CA ARG A 47 8.64 -1.81 6.85
C ARG A 47 7.27 -2.36 6.42
N GLY A 48 6.31 -2.40 7.35
CA GLY A 48 4.92 -2.78 7.05
C GLY A 48 4.26 -1.87 6.01
N ALA A 49 4.40 -0.56 6.17
CA ALA A 49 3.89 0.41 5.20
C ALA A 49 4.52 0.23 3.81
N ARG A 50 5.84 0.01 3.73
CA ARG A 50 6.51 -0.32 2.46
C ARG A 50 5.99 -1.62 1.84
N SER A 51 5.71 -2.64 2.63
CA SER A 51 5.09 -3.87 2.14
C SER A 51 3.69 -3.62 1.57
N CYS A 52 2.87 -2.81 2.24
CA CYS A 52 1.57 -2.39 1.71
C CYS A 52 1.72 -1.62 0.40
N PHE A 53 2.72 -0.74 0.28
CA PHE A 53 3.01 -0.04 -0.97
C PHE A 53 3.32 -1.00 -2.13
N LEU A 54 4.18 -2.00 -1.89
CA LEU A 54 4.55 -2.99 -2.90
C LEU A 54 3.34 -3.83 -3.36
N ILE A 55 2.47 -4.23 -2.43
CA ILE A 55 1.22 -4.92 -2.76
C ILE A 55 0.32 -4.01 -3.59
N GLY A 56 0.14 -2.76 -3.19
CA GLY A 56 -0.64 -1.77 -3.94
C GLY A 56 -0.11 -1.56 -5.36
N LEU A 57 1.21 -1.45 -5.52
CA LEU A 57 1.87 -1.33 -6.82
C LEU A 57 1.64 -2.57 -7.71
N LEU A 58 1.71 -3.78 -7.12
CA LEU A 58 1.44 -5.02 -7.84
C LEU A 58 0.01 -5.05 -8.40
N PHE A 59 -0.99 -4.70 -7.58
CA PHE A 59 -2.37 -4.61 -8.02
C PHE A 59 -2.60 -3.50 -9.05
N ALA A 60 -1.88 -2.36 -8.94
CA ALA A 60 -1.95 -1.29 -9.93
C ALA A 60 -1.43 -1.77 -11.29
N THR A 61 -0.27 -2.42 -11.33
CA THR A 61 0.30 -3.00 -12.55
C THR A 61 -0.61 -4.06 -13.15
N TRP A 62 -1.20 -4.92 -12.31
CA TRP A 62 -2.16 -5.93 -12.76
C TRP A 62 -3.42 -5.31 -13.38
N ALA A 63 -3.96 -4.25 -12.77
CA ALA A 63 -5.10 -3.51 -13.32
C ALA A 63 -4.80 -2.92 -14.70
N VAL A 64 -3.58 -2.40 -14.90
CA VAL A 64 -3.12 -1.90 -16.22
C VAL A 64 -3.06 -3.03 -17.24
N VAL A 65 -2.48 -4.17 -16.89
CA VAL A 65 -2.43 -5.34 -17.79
C VAL A 65 -3.84 -5.78 -18.20
N LEU A 66 -4.77 -5.88 -17.24
CA LEU A 66 -6.16 -6.23 -17.53
C LEU A 66 -6.84 -5.19 -18.44
N ALA A 67 -6.61 -3.90 -18.19
CA ALA A 67 -7.18 -2.83 -19.01
C ALA A 67 -6.64 -2.87 -20.44
N VAL A 68 -5.34 -3.11 -20.62
CA VAL A 68 -4.72 -3.25 -21.96
C VAL A 68 -5.30 -4.45 -22.70
N ASN A 69 -5.42 -5.61 -22.06
CA ASN A 69 -6.04 -6.80 -22.68
C ASN A 69 -7.49 -6.51 -23.10
N LEU A 70 -8.28 -5.87 -22.22
CA LEU A 70 -9.65 -5.49 -22.54
C LEU A 70 -9.74 -4.59 -23.78
N VAL A 71 -8.81 -3.63 -23.92
CA VAL A 71 -8.75 -2.74 -25.09
C VAL A 71 -8.35 -3.50 -26.36
N LEU A 72 -7.41 -4.45 -26.27
CA LEU A 72 -6.99 -5.29 -27.40
C LEU A 72 -8.11 -6.21 -27.87
N ASP A 73 -8.84 -6.85 -26.95
CA ASP A 73 -9.98 -7.73 -27.27
C ASP A 73 -11.18 -6.96 -27.86
N SER A 74 -11.26 -5.66 -27.62
CA SER A 74 -12.34 -4.81 -28.13
C SER A 74 -12.13 -4.29 -29.56
N ARG A 75 -10.98 -4.56 -30.18
CA ARG A 75 -10.64 -4.19 -31.56
C ARG A 75 -10.83 -5.36 -32.51
#